data_AF-A0AAU6XY93-F1
#
_entry.id   AF-A0AAU6XY93-F1
#
_cell.length_a   1.000
_cell.length_b   1.000
_cell.length_c   1.000
_cell.angle_alpha   90.00
_cell.angle_beta   90.00
_cell.angle_gamma   90.00
#
_symmetry.space_group_name_H-M   'P 1'
#
loop_
_entity.id
_entity.type
_entity.pdbx_description
1 polymer ?
#
loop_
_entity_poly.entity_id
_entity_poly.type
_entity_poly.pdbx_seq_one_letter_code
_entity_poly.pdbx_strand_id
1 'polypeptide(L)'
;MKRLTIGAIALLMTASFCMAQSKNNKTPVSRQEAVKPTLPAFEMMNHIYHFNKASNSAAPLEKAAATMKTKMKLMGYGGANVMYVIDGTKANVRLLQTDTALFVINTGGAPAEYTLYKLETTKKERQAITQKASGMGFGNNAANGGLTIPYNTIQLKSGLYQLTPATKLEKGEYFFATKPSLSASNIDVFAFAID
;
A
#
# COMPACT_ATOMS: atom_id res chain seq x y z
N MET A 1 -17.20 25.27 58.92
CA MET A 1 -16.23 24.45 59.70
C MET A 1 -15.50 23.56 58.70
N LYS A 2 -14.18 23.36 58.66
CA LYS A 2 -13.01 23.94 59.36
C LYS A 2 -11.96 24.32 58.30
N ARG A 3 -11.09 25.30 58.58
CA ARG A 3 -9.86 25.56 57.81
C ARG A 3 -8.76 24.58 58.24
N LEU A 4 -7.76 24.32 57.39
CA LEU A 4 -6.40 24.03 57.86
C LEU A 4 -5.30 24.52 56.90
N THR A 5 -4.27 25.16 57.48
CA THR A 5 -2.98 25.62 56.93
C THR A 5 -1.84 24.93 57.72
N ILE A 6 -0.53 25.02 57.44
CA ILE A 6 0.36 25.90 56.64
C ILE A 6 1.31 25.01 55.81
N GLY A 7 2.03 25.54 54.80
CA GLY A 7 3.10 24.76 54.14
C GLY A 7 4.05 25.49 53.17
N ALA A 8 4.41 26.76 53.42
CA ALA A 8 5.40 27.45 52.57
C ALA A 8 6.84 27.20 53.06
N ILE A 9 7.76 26.88 52.15
CA ILE A 9 9.21 27.01 52.36
C ILE A 9 9.76 27.88 51.23
N ALA A 10 10.19 29.09 51.59
CA ALA A 10 11.02 29.92 50.73
C ALA A 10 12.49 29.62 51.04
N LEU A 11 13.33 29.58 49.99
CA LEU A 11 14.77 29.68 50.16
C LEU A 11 15.29 30.80 49.25
N LEU A 12 15.66 31.92 49.87
CA LEU A 12 16.47 32.94 49.21
C LEU A 12 17.89 32.41 49.05
N MET A 13 18.48 32.60 47.87
CA MET A 13 19.91 32.80 47.73
C MET A 13 20.17 34.01 46.84
N THR A 14 21.17 34.79 47.22
CA THR A 14 21.32 36.20 46.82
C THR A 14 22.13 36.41 45.54
N ALA A 15 21.87 37.57 44.95
CA ALA A 15 22.46 38.15 43.74
C ALA A 15 23.97 37.94 43.51
N SER A 16 24.35 37.95 42.23
CA SER A 16 25.45 38.82 41.79
C SER A 16 25.22 39.27 40.35
N PHE A 17 25.29 40.59 40.11
CA PHE A 17 25.13 41.21 38.79
C PHE A 17 26.53 41.57 38.27
N CYS A 18 27.06 40.78 37.33
CA CYS A 18 28.32 41.10 36.66
C CYS A 18 28.04 41.59 35.24
N MET A 19 28.14 42.91 35.06
CA MET A 19 27.93 43.57 33.78
C MET A 19 29.23 43.51 32.96
N ALA A 20 29.28 42.65 31.94
CA ALA A 20 30.41 42.55 31.02
C ALA A 20 29.95 42.80 29.57
N GLN A 21 30.34 43.94 29.00
CA GLN A 21 30.17 44.17 27.56
C GLN A 21 31.20 43.32 26.81
N SER A 22 30.74 42.48 25.86
CA SER A 22 31.65 41.84 24.90
C SER A 22 31.04 41.80 23.50
N LYS A 23 31.53 42.72 22.67
CA LYS A 23 31.93 42.54 21.27
C LYS A 23 31.03 41.65 20.40
N ASN A 24 30.14 42.33 19.66
CA ASN A 24 29.82 42.11 18.24
C ASN A 24 30.38 40.81 17.63
N ASN A 25 29.58 39.74 17.68
CA ASN A 25 29.87 38.51 16.96
C ASN A 25 28.62 38.14 16.13
N LYS A 26 28.67 38.42 14.82
CA LYS A 26 27.64 37.99 13.88
C LYS A 26 27.76 36.48 13.67
N THR A 27 27.20 35.69 14.58
CA THR A 27 26.90 34.30 14.29
C THR A 27 25.90 34.29 13.11
N PRO A 28 26.22 33.68 11.96
CA PRO A 28 25.19 33.44 10.97
C PRO A 28 24.19 32.50 11.62
N VAL A 29 22.94 32.97 11.79
CA VAL A 29 21.83 32.10 12.16
C VAL A 29 21.70 31.11 11.02
N SER A 30 22.30 29.93 11.19
CA SER A 30 22.07 28.78 10.32
C SER A 30 20.61 28.42 10.49
N ARG A 31 19.79 29.01 9.63
CA ARG A 31 18.43 28.57 9.37
C ARG A 31 18.58 27.16 8.85
N GLN A 32 18.47 26.17 9.75
CA GLN A 32 18.29 24.79 9.35
C GLN A 32 17.04 24.77 8.49
N GLU A 33 17.23 24.72 7.17
CA GLU A 33 16.15 24.37 6.26
C GLU A 33 15.62 23.03 6.74
N ALA A 34 14.33 23.00 7.09
CA ALA A 34 13.67 21.78 7.48
C ALA A 34 13.83 20.79 6.32
N VAL A 35 14.70 19.79 6.50
CA VAL A 35 15.03 18.82 5.46
C VAL A 35 13.74 18.14 5.05
N LYS A 36 13.21 18.55 3.89
CA LYS A 36 11.95 18.03 3.38
C LYS A 36 12.13 16.51 3.26
N PRO A 37 11.26 15.68 3.89
CA PRO A 37 11.44 14.24 3.91
C PRO A 37 11.61 13.71 2.49
N THR A 38 12.82 13.24 2.18
CA THR A 38 13.11 12.63 0.89
C THR A 38 12.43 11.27 0.87
N LEU A 39 11.62 11.01 -0.16
CA LEU A 39 10.97 9.71 -0.33
C LEU A 39 12.05 8.60 -0.42
N PRO A 40 11.77 7.39 0.10
CA PRO A 40 12.70 6.28 0.00
C PRO A 40 13.00 5.92 -1.46
N ALA A 41 14.09 5.19 -1.68
CA ALA A 41 14.41 4.66 -2.99
C ALA A 41 13.39 3.57 -3.38
N PHE A 42 12.73 3.75 -4.52
CA PHE A 42 11.88 2.75 -5.17
C PHE A 42 12.69 2.15 -6.32
N GLU A 43 13.64 1.29 -5.96
CA GLU A 43 14.77 0.87 -6.81
C GLU A 43 14.32 0.05 -8.02
N MET A 44 13.44 -0.92 -7.82
CA MET A 44 12.88 -1.74 -8.89
C MET A 44 11.77 -0.99 -9.65
N MET A 45 12.02 -0.74 -10.93
CA MET A 45 11.01 -0.23 -11.87
C MET A 45 9.92 -1.28 -12.13
N ASN A 46 8.69 -0.82 -12.30
CA ASN A 46 7.46 -1.60 -12.46
C ASN A 46 7.18 -2.60 -11.32
N HIS A 47 7.74 -2.38 -10.13
CA HIS A 47 7.48 -3.17 -8.92
C HIS A 47 6.66 -2.36 -7.91
N ILE A 48 5.65 -2.97 -7.29
CA ILE A 48 4.82 -2.30 -6.30
C ILE A 48 5.41 -2.50 -4.90
N TYR A 49 5.47 -1.41 -4.13
CA TYR A 49 5.92 -1.38 -2.74
C TYR A 49 4.78 -1.00 -1.83
N HIS A 50 4.70 -1.61 -0.63
CA HIS A 50 4.00 -0.99 0.49
C HIS A 50 4.86 0.16 1.03
N PHE A 51 4.24 1.32 1.29
CA PHE A 51 4.91 2.51 1.80
C PHE A 51 4.38 2.89 3.20
N ASN A 52 5.21 2.69 4.22
CA ASN A 52 4.91 3.17 5.56
C ASN A 52 5.35 4.64 5.68
N LYS A 53 4.36 5.54 5.66
CA LYS A 53 4.56 6.99 5.78
C LYS A 53 5.12 7.43 7.14
N ALA A 54 4.85 6.70 8.23
CA ALA A 54 5.30 7.07 9.57
C ALA A 54 6.81 6.81 9.76
N SER A 55 7.32 5.72 9.20
CA SER A 55 8.77 5.38 9.19
C SER A 55 9.50 5.83 7.93
N ASN A 56 8.80 6.47 6.97
CA ASN A 56 9.30 6.83 5.63
C ASN A 56 9.99 5.66 4.90
N SER A 57 9.48 4.44 5.06
CA SER A 57 10.11 3.22 4.57
C SER A 57 9.24 2.50 3.54
N ALA A 58 9.86 1.96 2.49
CA ALA A 58 9.20 1.16 1.48
C ALA A 58 9.62 -0.32 1.59
N ALA A 59 8.69 -1.25 1.37
CA ALA A 59 8.94 -2.68 1.30
C ALA A 59 8.32 -3.25 0.02
N PRO A 60 9.06 -4.00 -0.82
CA PRO A 60 8.51 -4.56 -2.05
C PRO A 60 7.45 -5.62 -1.74
N LEU A 61 6.38 -5.64 -2.54
CA LEU A 61 5.38 -6.72 -2.49
C LEU A 61 5.93 -8.01 -3.13
N GLU A 62 5.32 -9.16 -2.82
CA GLU A 62 5.68 -10.46 -3.40
C GLU A 62 5.36 -10.46 -4.89
N LYS A 63 6.37 -10.48 -5.75
CA LYS A 63 6.15 -10.72 -7.18
C LYS A 63 5.96 -12.22 -7.41
N ALA A 64 4.84 -12.59 -8.03
CA ALA A 64 4.55 -13.94 -8.47
C ALA A 64 4.02 -13.95 -9.92
N ALA A 65 3.93 -15.13 -10.52
CA ALA A 65 3.20 -15.35 -11.76
C ALA A 65 1.84 -15.97 -11.43
N ALA A 66 0.75 -15.34 -11.86
CA ALA A 66 -0.58 -15.92 -11.76
C ALA A 66 -0.98 -16.57 -13.08
N THR A 67 -1.40 -17.84 -13.03
CA THR A 67 -1.92 -18.57 -14.18
C THR A 67 -3.38 -18.24 -14.40
N MET A 68 -3.76 -18.00 -15.65
CA MET A 68 -5.17 -17.85 -16.04
C MET A 68 -5.82 -19.24 -16.14
N LYS A 69 -6.82 -19.52 -15.28
CA LYS A 69 -7.62 -20.75 -15.30
C LYS A 69 -9.07 -20.43 -15.67
N THR A 70 -9.66 -21.21 -16.56
CA THR A 70 -11.10 -21.13 -16.89
C THR A 70 -11.84 -22.29 -16.24
N LYS A 71 -12.84 -21.99 -15.42
CA LYS A 71 -13.69 -22.98 -14.75
C LYS A 71 -15.12 -22.89 -15.26
N MET A 72 -15.55 -23.89 -16.03
CA MET A 72 -16.95 -24.03 -16.44
C MET A 72 -17.83 -24.37 -15.23
N LYS A 73 -19.06 -23.85 -15.21
CA LYS A 73 -20.10 -24.28 -14.28
C LYS A 73 -20.78 -25.56 -14.81
N LEU A 74 -21.64 -26.16 -13.99
CA LEU A 74 -22.20 -27.51 -14.15
C LEU A 74 -22.58 -27.84 -15.61
N MET A 75 -21.82 -28.74 -16.25
CA MET A 75 -22.02 -29.20 -17.64
C MET A 75 -22.17 -28.06 -18.68
N GLY A 76 -21.57 -26.88 -18.42
CA GLY A 76 -21.69 -25.68 -19.27
C GLY A 76 -22.91 -24.80 -18.96
N TYR A 77 -23.89 -25.29 -18.20
CA TYR A 77 -25.04 -24.52 -17.77
C TYR A 77 -24.62 -23.49 -16.69
N GLY A 78 -24.94 -22.22 -16.94
CA GLY A 78 -24.51 -21.09 -16.10
C GLY A 78 -23.17 -20.45 -16.48
N GLY A 79 -22.54 -20.87 -17.58
CA GLY A 79 -21.36 -20.24 -18.17
C GLY A 79 -20.04 -20.62 -17.49
N ALA A 80 -19.08 -19.68 -17.47
CA ALA A 80 -17.72 -19.93 -17.02
C ALA A 80 -17.13 -18.76 -16.20
N ASN A 81 -16.24 -19.08 -15.28
CA ASN A 81 -15.42 -18.13 -14.55
C ASN A 81 -14.01 -18.13 -15.14
N VAL A 82 -13.46 -16.95 -15.47
CA VAL A 82 -12.01 -16.77 -15.67
C VAL A 82 -11.41 -16.40 -14.33
N MET A 83 -10.28 -16.99 -13.99
CA MET A 83 -9.63 -16.84 -12.69
C MET A 83 -8.14 -16.60 -12.89
N TYR A 84 -7.56 -15.70 -12.09
CA TYR A 84 -6.12 -15.66 -11.85
C TYR A 84 -5.82 -16.45 -10.60
N VAL A 85 -4.80 -17.31 -10.67
CA VAL A 85 -4.49 -18.28 -9.64
C VAL A 85 -2.98 -18.30 -9.38
N ILE A 86 -2.61 -18.18 -8.11
CA ILE A 86 -1.24 -18.21 -7.61
C ILE A 86 -1.11 -19.42 -6.69
N ASP A 87 -0.07 -20.23 -6.88
CA ASP A 87 0.21 -21.35 -5.97
C ASP A 87 0.59 -20.87 -4.56
N GLY A 88 0.34 -21.73 -3.57
CA GLY A 88 0.54 -21.44 -2.17
C GLY A 88 -0.65 -20.70 -1.54
N THR A 89 -0.95 -21.02 -0.28
CA THR A 89 -2.14 -20.54 0.45
C THR A 89 -1.93 -19.22 1.20
N LYS A 90 -0.74 -18.61 1.14
CA LYS A 90 -0.38 -17.40 1.88
C LYS A 90 0.66 -16.59 1.12
N ALA A 91 0.57 -15.26 1.21
CA ALA A 91 1.65 -14.35 0.85
C ALA A 91 2.74 -14.34 1.93
N ASN A 92 3.98 -14.22 1.45
CA ASN A 92 5.19 -13.99 2.25
C ASN A 92 5.23 -12.54 2.78
N VAL A 93 4.74 -11.58 2.00
CA VAL A 93 4.59 -10.19 2.43
C VAL A 93 3.28 -10.03 3.19
N ARG A 94 3.37 -9.83 4.51
CA ARG A 94 2.22 -9.63 5.40
C ARG A 94 2.31 -8.25 6.03
N LEU A 95 1.23 -7.49 5.93
CA LEU A 95 1.12 -6.11 6.40
C LEU A 95 0.16 -6.07 7.58
N LEU A 96 0.46 -5.25 8.57
CA LEU A 96 -0.46 -4.98 9.68
C LEU A 96 -1.69 -4.23 9.16
N GLN A 97 -2.87 -4.55 9.69
CA GLN A 97 -4.09 -3.79 9.40
C GLN A 97 -3.95 -2.33 9.83
N THR A 98 -4.11 -1.41 8.88
CA THR A 98 -4.15 0.05 9.09
C THR A 98 -5.49 0.62 8.60
N ASP A 99 -5.80 1.87 8.94
CA ASP A 99 -6.97 2.56 8.38
C ASP A 99 -6.79 2.89 6.88
N THR A 100 -5.56 3.20 6.48
CA THR A 100 -5.18 3.48 5.09
C THR A 100 -3.90 2.72 4.75
N ALA A 101 -4.00 1.73 3.86
CA ALA A 101 -2.84 1.14 3.22
C ALA A 101 -2.32 2.06 2.11
N LEU A 102 -1.00 2.23 2.00
CA LEU A 102 -0.38 3.05 0.97
C LEU A 102 0.58 2.18 0.15
N PHE A 103 0.46 2.25 -1.17
CA PHE A 103 1.36 1.57 -2.08
C PHE A 103 2.00 2.59 -3.03
N VAL A 104 3.19 2.28 -3.54
CA VAL A 104 3.89 3.12 -4.50
C VAL A 104 4.50 2.25 -5.60
N ILE A 105 4.46 2.74 -6.83
CA ILE A 105 5.11 2.13 -7.99
C ILE A 105 5.93 3.18 -8.75
N ASN A 106 7.14 2.78 -9.15
CA ASN A 106 8.01 3.51 -10.07
C ASN A 106 7.85 2.92 -11.47
N THR A 107 7.12 3.59 -12.37
CA THR A 107 6.92 3.15 -13.77
C THR A 107 7.94 3.76 -14.75
N GLY A 108 8.77 4.70 -14.29
CA GLY A 108 9.68 5.47 -15.14
C GLY A 108 9.02 6.45 -16.12
N GLY A 109 7.68 6.51 -16.19
CA GLY A 109 6.96 7.37 -17.14
C GLY A 109 5.47 7.52 -16.85
N ALA A 110 4.62 7.05 -17.77
CA ALA A 110 3.16 7.04 -17.65
C ALA A 110 2.68 6.11 -16.51
N PRO A 111 1.47 6.32 -15.94
CA PRO A 111 0.92 5.39 -14.95
C PRO A 111 0.62 4.04 -15.58
N ALA A 112 0.93 2.96 -14.88
CA ALA A 112 0.63 1.60 -15.30
C ALA A 112 -0.72 1.14 -14.73
N GLU A 113 -1.52 0.44 -15.53
CA GLU A 113 -2.86 -0.01 -15.13
C GLU A 113 -2.78 -1.34 -14.37
N TYR A 114 -3.12 -1.29 -13.07
CA TYR A 114 -3.31 -2.48 -12.23
C TYR A 114 -4.76 -2.60 -11.76
N THR A 115 -5.21 -3.82 -11.50
CA THR A 115 -6.45 -4.09 -10.75
C THR A 115 -6.07 -4.71 -9.41
N LEU A 116 -6.55 -4.13 -8.32
CA LEU A 116 -6.43 -4.71 -6.98
C LEU A 116 -7.59 -5.68 -6.74
N TYR A 117 -7.27 -6.92 -6.39
CA TYR A 117 -8.24 -7.97 -6.05
C TYR A 117 -8.06 -8.43 -4.61
N LYS A 118 -9.17 -8.72 -3.93
CA LYS A 118 -9.16 -9.63 -2.77
C LYS A 118 -9.14 -11.08 -3.25
N LEU A 119 -8.28 -11.90 -2.66
CA LEU A 119 -8.10 -13.31 -2.98
C LEU A 119 -9.00 -14.20 -2.11
N GLU A 120 -9.60 -15.19 -2.75
CA GLU A 120 -10.08 -16.41 -2.08
C GLU A 120 -8.89 -17.34 -1.88
N THR A 121 -8.78 -17.99 -0.72
CA THR A 121 -7.76 -19.01 -0.45
C THR A 121 -8.41 -20.38 -0.43
N THR A 122 -7.86 -21.31 -1.22
CA THR A 122 -8.29 -22.71 -1.23
C THR A 122 -7.30 -23.57 -0.44
N LYS A 123 -7.41 -24.91 -0.52
CA LYS A 123 -6.48 -25.85 0.15
C LYS A 123 -5.04 -25.79 -0.38
N LYS A 124 -4.78 -25.18 -1.55
CA LYS A 124 -3.45 -25.18 -2.20
C LYS A 124 -3.04 -23.86 -2.85
N GLU A 125 -4.01 -23.03 -3.23
CA GLU A 125 -3.82 -21.90 -4.13
C GLU A 125 -4.63 -20.68 -3.64
N ARG A 126 -4.14 -19.48 -3.96
CA ARG A 126 -4.87 -18.21 -3.84
C ARG A 126 -5.44 -17.86 -5.21
N GLN A 127 -6.70 -17.44 -5.27
CA GLN A 127 -7.39 -17.16 -6.52
C GLN A 127 -8.23 -15.88 -6.48
N ALA A 128 -8.37 -15.21 -7.61
CA ALA A 128 -9.48 -14.28 -7.85
C ALA A 128 -10.17 -14.64 -9.16
N ILE A 129 -11.51 -14.72 -9.12
CA ILE A 129 -12.32 -14.69 -10.33
C ILE A 129 -12.16 -13.29 -10.93
N THR A 130 -11.84 -13.16 -12.21
CA THR A 130 -11.61 -11.87 -12.89
C THR A 130 -12.72 -11.55 -13.89
N GLN A 131 -13.36 -12.58 -14.45
CA GLN A 131 -14.51 -12.44 -15.35
C GLN A 131 -15.52 -13.55 -15.07
N LYS A 132 -16.81 -13.23 -15.26
CA LYS A 132 -17.92 -14.18 -15.22
C LYS A 132 -18.67 -14.10 -16.54
N ALA A 133 -18.53 -15.13 -17.38
CA ALA A 133 -19.39 -15.32 -18.53
C ALA A 133 -20.70 -15.99 -18.11
N SER A 134 -21.83 -15.48 -18.60
CA SER A 134 -23.13 -16.15 -18.57
C SER A 134 -23.23 -17.23 -19.67
N GLY A 135 -24.38 -17.87 -19.85
CA GLY A 135 -24.58 -18.93 -20.83
C GLY A 135 -24.31 -18.48 -22.28
N MET A 136 -23.93 -19.46 -23.13
CA MET A 136 -23.60 -19.30 -24.56
C MET A 136 -22.37 -18.43 -24.87
N GLY A 137 -21.25 -18.70 -24.18
CA GLY A 137 -19.90 -18.29 -24.62
C GLY A 137 -19.36 -16.98 -24.02
N PHE A 138 -18.08 -16.72 -24.30
CA PHE A 138 -17.37 -15.48 -23.93
C PHE A 138 -17.72 -14.33 -24.89
N GLY A 139 -18.99 -13.96 -24.95
CA GLY A 139 -19.45 -12.77 -25.71
C GLY A 139 -19.26 -11.46 -24.94
N ASN A 140 -19.64 -10.35 -25.59
CA ASN A 140 -19.53 -8.96 -25.09
C ASN A 140 -20.26 -8.65 -23.76
N ASN A 141 -20.90 -9.63 -23.12
CA ASN A 141 -21.64 -9.51 -21.87
C ASN A 141 -20.91 -10.13 -20.67
N ALA A 142 -19.59 -10.34 -20.76
CA ALA A 142 -18.78 -10.82 -19.65
C ALA A 142 -18.75 -9.77 -18.52
N ALA A 143 -19.36 -10.09 -17.37
CA ALA A 143 -19.33 -9.23 -16.20
C ALA A 143 -17.96 -9.33 -15.50
N ASN A 144 -17.49 -8.23 -14.91
CA ASN A 144 -16.33 -8.25 -14.03
C ASN A 144 -16.52 -9.28 -12.93
N GLY A 145 -15.54 -10.16 -12.78
CA GLY A 145 -15.49 -11.19 -11.75
C GLY A 145 -14.79 -10.69 -10.49
N GLY A 146 -15.11 -11.35 -9.38
CA GLY A 146 -14.40 -11.18 -8.10
C GLY A 146 -14.71 -9.90 -7.34
N LEU A 147 -14.01 -9.75 -6.22
CA LEU A 147 -14.00 -8.54 -5.39
C LEU A 147 -12.82 -7.68 -5.81
N THR A 148 -13.01 -6.89 -6.88
CA THR A 148 -12.10 -5.81 -7.22
C THR A 148 -12.24 -4.68 -6.20
N ILE A 149 -11.12 -4.09 -5.79
CA ILE A 149 -11.10 -2.98 -4.85
C ILE A 149 -10.65 -1.72 -5.60
N PRO A 150 -11.51 -0.70 -5.73
CA PRO A 150 -11.11 0.56 -6.34
C PRO A 150 -10.03 1.23 -5.50
N TYR A 151 -9.11 1.91 -6.17
CA TYR A 151 -8.05 2.68 -5.54
C TYR A 151 -7.81 3.98 -6.31
N ASN A 152 -7.34 5.00 -5.60
CA ASN A 152 -6.94 6.29 -6.17
C ASN A 152 -5.46 6.27 -6.53
N THR A 153 -5.11 6.87 -7.68
CA THR A 153 -3.74 7.04 -8.14
C THR A 153 -3.35 8.51 -8.04
N ILE A 154 -2.26 8.82 -7.35
CA ILE A 154 -1.71 10.17 -7.24
C ILE A 154 -0.25 10.16 -7.71
N GLN A 155 0.11 11.07 -8.61
CA GLN A 155 1.51 11.21 -9.03
C GLN A 155 2.31 11.93 -7.94
N LEU A 156 3.40 11.31 -7.48
CA LEU A 156 4.32 11.87 -6.48
C LEU A 156 5.47 12.64 -7.13
N LYS A 157 5.96 12.15 -8.27
CA LYS A 157 6.92 12.79 -9.18
C LYS A 157 6.82 12.11 -10.56
N SER A 158 7.57 12.58 -11.56
CA SER A 158 7.64 11.89 -12.86
C SER A 158 7.99 10.41 -12.67
N GLY A 159 7.21 9.53 -13.30
CA GLY A 159 7.35 8.08 -13.17
C GLY A 159 7.01 7.45 -11.81
N LEU A 160 6.64 8.22 -10.76
CA LEU A 160 6.34 7.66 -9.43
C LEU A 160 4.90 7.95 -9.02
N TYR A 161 4.13 6.89 -8.75
CA TYR A 161 2.70 6.97 -8.45
C TYR A 161 2.37 6.28 -7.12
N GLN A 162 1.61 6.96 -6.26
CA GLN A 162 1.00 6.39 -5.07
C GLN A 162 -0.35 5.77 -5.44
N LEU A 163 -0.60 4.54 -4.99
CA LEU A 163 -1.88 3.84 -5.10
C LEU A 163 -2.49 3.73 -3.69
N THR A 164 -3.73 4.18 -3.52
CA THR A 164 -4.42 4.23 -2.21
C THR A 164 -5.80 3.59 -2.35
N PRO A 165 -6.06 2.41 -1.75
CA PRO A 165 -7.39 1.79 -1.74
C PRO A 165 -8.47 2.78 -1.30
N ALA A 166 -9.61 2.79 -1.99
CA ALA A 166 -10.71 3.71 -1.70
C ALA A 166 -11.48 3.34 -0.42
N THR A 167 -11.31 2.12 0.08
CA THR A 167 -11.81 1.65 1.36
C THR A 167 -10.69 1.00 2.16
N LYS A 168 -10.84 0.94 3.48
CA LYS A 168 -9.97 0.16 4.36
C LYS A 168 -9.88 -1.29 3.86
N LEU A 169 -8.67 -1.86 3.90
CA LEU A 169 -8.47 -3.26 3.56
C LEU A 169 -8.74 -4.12 4.80
N GLU A 170 -9.74 -4.98 4.69
CA GLU A 170 -10.02 -6.03 5.67
C GLU A 170 -8.91 -7.09 5.72
N LYS A 171 -8.89 -7.91 6.77
CA LYS A 171 -7.96 -9.05 6.85
C LYS A 171 -8.14 -10.02 5.68
N GLY A 172 -7.04 -10.57 5.16
CA GLY A 172 -7.05 -11.51 4.06
C GLY A 172 -5.88 -11.37 3.09
N GLU A 173 -5.93 -12.13 2.00
CA GLU A 173 -4.91 -12.18 0.96
C GLU A 173 -5.34 -11.27 -0.22
N TYR A 174 -4.37 -10.62 -0.87
CA TYR A 174 -4.57 -9.59 -1.89
C TYR A 174 -3.50 -9.66 -2.99
N PHE A 175 -3.82 -9.13 -4.18
CA PHE A 175 -2.81 -8.84 -5.19
C PHE A 175 -3.22 -7.71 -6.13
N PHE A 176 -2.21 -7.01 -6.65
CA PHE A 176 -2.33 -6.20 -7.84
C PHE A 176 -2.00 -7.04 -9.07
N ALA A 177 -2.82 -6.95 -10.11
CA ALA A 177 -2.68 -7.64 -11.39
C ALA A 177 -2.59 -6.64 -12.55
N THR A 178 -1.72 -6.88 -13.52
CA THR A 178 -1.79 -6.16 -14.81
C THR A 178 -2.98 -6.65 -15.64
N LYS A 179 -3.38 -5.87 -16.65
CA LYS A 179 -4.24 -6.39 -17.72
C LYS A 179 -3.48 -7.49 -18.49
N PRO A 180 -4.13 -8.61 -18.85
CA PRO A 180 -3.46 -9.69 -19.55
C PRO A 180 -3.18 -9.26 -21.01
N SER A 181 -2.00 -9.61 -21.52
CA SER A 181 -1.78 -9.59 -22.97
C SER A 181 -2.58 -10.70 -23.64
N LEU A 182 -3.07 -10.48 -24.86
CA LEU A 182 -3.90 -11.43 -25.61
C LEU A 182 -3.23 -12.81 -25.84
N SER A 183 -1.89 -12.86 -25.74
CA SER A 183 -1.08 -14.09 -25.91
C SER A 183 -0.52 -14.66 -24.60
N ALA A 184 -0.78 -14.04 -23.44
CA ALA A 184 -0.14 -14.42 -22.18
C ALA A 184 -0.98 -15.41 -21.36
N SER A 185 -0.47 -16.64 -21.16
CA SER A 185 -1.10 -17.65 -20.29
C SER A 185 -0.92 -17.39 -18.79
N ASN A 186 0.10 -16.59 -18.44
CA ASN A 186 0.41 -16.14 -17.09
C ASN A 186 0.58 -14.62 -17.10
N ILE A 187 0.27 -13.98 -15.98
CA ILE A 187 0.55 -12.55 -15.75
C ILE A 187 1.42 -12.34 -14.52
N ASP A 188 2.22 -11.28 -14.53
CA ASP A 188 2.92 -10.80 -13.35
C ASP A 188 1.93 -10.18 -12.35
N VAL A 189 2.07 -10.55 -11.08
CA VAL A 189 1.23 -10.08 -9.98
C VAL A 189 2.05 -9.68 -8.77
N PHE A 190 1.54 -8.74 -7.98
CA PHE A 190 2.15 -8.27 -6.74
C PHE A 190 1.25 -8.59 -5.55
N ALA A 191 1.54 -9.70 -4.86
CA ALA A 191 0.75 -10.27 -3.78
C ALA A 191 1.18 -9.76 -2.40
N PHE A 192 0.22 -9.74 -1.47
CA PHE A 192 0.41 -9.41 -0.07
C PHE A 192 -0.78 -9.90 0.78
N ALA A 193 -0.62 -9.90 2.10
CA ALA A 193 -1.70 -10.13 3.06
C ALA A 193 -1.90 -8.94 4.00
N ILE A 194 -3.12 -8.77 4.50
CA ILE A 194 -3.45 -7.95 5.68
C ILE A 194 -3.76 -8.89 6.83
N ASP A 195 -3.02 -8.74 7.94
CA ASP A 195 -3.11 -9.58 9.16
C ASP A 195 -3.94 -8.99 10.30
#